data_AF-X6M9S3-F1
#
_entry.id   AF-X6M9S3-F1
#
_cell.length_a   1.000
_cell.length_b   1.000
_cell.length_c   1.000
_cell.angle_alpha   90.00
_cell.angle_beta   90.00
_cell.angle_gamma   90.00
#
_symmetry.space_group_name_H-M   'P 1'
#
loop_
_entity.id
_entity.type
_entity.pdbx_description
1 polymer ?
#
loop_
_entity_poly.entity_id
_entity_poly.type
_entity_poly.pdbx_seq_one_letter_code
_entity_poly.pdbx_strand_id
1 'polypeptide(L)'
;METVLDREQKETLKAEPEATNDSKGCQCCTIFTPDRKIKRGYETLKIDVHAHILPEVIPNFREQFGYGQFVSLKKTDKKGISHMWQGDKFFREVDDKSWSCEARLVDMDSDNVQVQVLSTVPVMFSYWAKPHDTLRVAQFLNDDIANRCKQYPTRFVGLGTLPMQSIPLAIQELRRCILELGLVGIQIGSHIEKWNLDDEIFFPLWKEGNKKTTFAK
;
A
#
# COMPACT_ATOMS: atom_id res chain seq x y z
N MET A 1 -77.04 2.11 9.47
CA MET A 1 -75.82 2.75 8.95
C MET A 1 -74.87 1.63 8.55
N GLU A 2 -75.05 1.16 7.33
CA GLU A 2 -74.02 0.43 6.58
C GLU A 2 -72.95 1.44 6.18
N THR A 3 -71.67 1.08 6.33
CA THR A 3 -70.63 1.58 5.43
C THR A 3 -70.31 0.45 4.47
N VAL A 4 -71.03 0.49 3.36
CA VAL A 4 -70.74 -0.11 2.05
C VAL A 4 -69.28 0.28 1.72
N LEU A 5 -68.31 -0.63 1.66
CA LEU A 5 -68.04 -1.52 0.53
C LEU A 5 -67.15 -2.67 1.02
N ASP A 6 -67.80 -3.71 1.53
CA ASP A 6 -67.30 -5.07 1.50
C ASP A 6 -68.14 -5.76 0.41
N ARG A 7 -67.61 -5.89 -0.81
CA ARG A 7 -68.18 -6.67 -1.93
C ARG A 7 -67.30 -6.53 -3.18
N GLU A 8 -66.28 -7.38 -3.25
CA GLU A 8 -65.83 -8.12 -4.44
C GLU A 8 -64.66 -9.00 -3.98
N GLN A 9 -64.96 -10.18 -3.41
CA GLN A 9 -64.74 -11.47 -4.07
C GLN A 9 -63.24 -11.73 -4.34
N LYS A 10 -62.50 -12.37 -3.43
CA LYS A 10 -62.26 -13.83 -3.41
C LYS A 10 -62.21 -14.46 -4.81
N GLU A 11 -61.00 -14.62 -5.33
CA GLU A 11 -60.50 -15.58 -6.33
C GLU A 11 -59.14 -15.00 -6.79
N THR A 12 -57.97 -15.61 -6.80
CA THR A 12 -57.53 -17.00 -6.93
C THR A 12 -56.03 -17.05 -6.54
N LEU A 13 -55.63 -18.09 -5.82
CA LEU A 13 -54.23 -18.54 -5.74
C LEU A 13 -53.87 -19.20 -7.09
N LYS A 14 -52.97 -18.60 -7.87
CA LYS A 14 -52.22 -19.32 -8.91
C LYS A 14 -50.79 -18.78 -9.02
N ALA A 15 -49.85 -19.71 -9.11
CA ALA A 15 -48.42 -19.52 -9.22
C ALA A 15 -48.03 -18.66 -10.44
N GLU A 16 -46.99 -17.83 -10.28
CA GLU A 16 -46.37 -17.08 -11.37
C GLU A 16 -45.51 -18.01 -12.26
N PRO A 17 -45.49 -17.81 -13.59
CA PRO A 17 -44.75 -18.66 -14.51
C PRO A 17 -43.29 -18.21 -14.68
N GLU A 18 -42.41 -19.19 -14.93
CA GLU A 18 -41.00 -19.02 -15.28
C GLU A 18 -40.82 -18.11 -16.51
N ALA A 19 -39.94 -17.10 -16.39
CA ALA A 19 -39.59 -16.21 -17.48
C ALA A 19 -38.62 -16.90 -18.45
N THR A 20 -39.09 -17.16 -19.67
CA THR A 20 -38.29 -17.65 -20.79
C THR A 20 -37.44 -16.53 -21.40
N ASN A 21 -36.14 -16.78 -21.53
CA ASN A 21 -35.13 -15.89 -22.11
C ASN A 21 -35.25 -15.86 -23.65
N ASP A 22 -35.70 -14.75 -24.23
CA ASP A 22 -35.73 -14.55 -25.69
C ASP A 22 -34.70 -13.48 -26.09
N SER A 23 -33.57 -13.93 -26.60
CA SER A 23 -32.44 -13.11 -27.01
C SER A 23 -32.65 -12.55 -28.42
N LYS A 24 -33.00 -11.27 -28.54
CA LYS A 24 -32.88 -10.52 -29.80
C LYS A 24 -31.72 -9.53 -29.69
N GLY A 25 -30.69 -9.79 -30.51
CA GLY A 25 -29.39 -9.14 -30.47
C GLY A 25 -29.40 -7.66 -30.82
N CYS A 26 -28.56 -6.90 -30.11
CA CYS A 26 -28.16 -5.54 -30.46
C CYS A 26 -26.78 -5.57 -31.13
N GLN A 27 -26.71 -4.94 -32.29
CA GLN A 27 -25.66 -5.07 -33.31
C GLN A 27 -24.54 -4.03 -33.09
N CYS A 28 -23.76 -4.17 -32.01
CA CYS A 28 -22.59 -3.32 -31.76
C CYS A 28 -21.33 -4.06 -31.29
N CYS A 29 -21.42 -5.35 -30.93
CA CYS A 29 -20.27 -6.12 -30.44
C CYS A 29 -19.87 -7.24 -31.39
N THR A 30 -19.24 -6.92 -32.52
CA THR A 30 -18.55 -7.93 -33.34
C THR A 30 -17.25 -7.38 -33.90
N ILE A 31 -16.25 -7.19 -33.03
CA ILE A 31 -14.84 -7.31 -33.41
C ILE A 31 -14.13 -8.03 -32.25
N PHE A 32 -13.38 -9.09 -32.60
CA PHE A 32 -12.53 -9.99 -31.81
C PHE A 32 -13.08 -11.40 -31.52
N THR A 33 -12.18 -12.34 -31.83
CA THR A 33 -12.34 -13.76 -32.19
C THR A 33 -12.51 -14.71 -31.00
N PRO A 34 -13.04 -15.94 -31.23
CA PRO A 34 -13.42 -16.87 -30.17
C PRO A 34 -12.24 -17.76 -29.71
N ASP A 35 -11.08 -17.19 -29.40
CA ASP A 35 -9.90 -17.99 -29.01
C ASP A 35 -9.02 -17.43 -27.89
N ARG A 36 -9.57 -16.56 -27.02
CA ARG A 36 -8.97 -16.32 -25.70
C ARG A 36 -9.77 -17.10 -24.67
N LYS A 37 -9.22 -18.24 -24.25
CA LYS A 37 -9.56 -18.84 -22.95
C LYS A 37 -9.45 -17.72 -21.91
N ILE A 38 -10.60 -17.23 -21.44
CA ILE A 38 -10.67 -16.41 -20.24
C ILE A 38 -10.09 -17.31 -19.15
N LYS A 39 -8.84 -17.05 -18.72
CA LYS A 39 -8.32 -17.70 -17.51
C LYS A 39 -9.29 -17.31 -16.41
N ARG A 40 -10.03 -18.30 -15.89
CA ARG A 40 -10.88 -18.14 -14.71
C ARG A 40 -10.14 -17.25 -13.72
N GLY A 41 -10.81 -16.19 -13.27
CA GLY A 41 -10.31 -15.33 -12.20
C GLY A 41 -9.80 -16.21 -11.06
N TYR A 42 -8.68 -15.79 -10.47
CA TYR A 42 -7.98 -16.55 -9.44
C TYR A 42 -8.96 -17.12 -8.40
N GLU A 43 -8.92 -18.44 -8.18
CA GLU A 43 -9.84 -19.12 -7.25
C GLU A 43 -9.65 -18.65 -5.79
N THR A 44 -8.52 -18.00 -5.49
CA THR A 44 -8.17 -17.42 -4.19
C THR A 44 -7.36 -16.14 -4.37
N LEU A 45 -7.64 -15.11 -3.56
CA LEU A 45 -6.83 -13.89 -3.49
C LEU A 45 -5.50 -14.16 -2.78
N LYS A 46 -4.37 -13.98 -3.47
CA LYS A 46 -3.02 -14.05 -2.91
C LYS A 46 -2.50 -12.64 -2.63
N ILE A 47 -2.23 -12.38 -1.35
CA ILE A 47 -1.66 -11.13 -0.86
C ILE A 47 -0.25 -11.41 -0.32
N ASP A 48 0.74 -10.74 -0.87
CA ASP A 48 2.09 -10.72 -0.31
C ASP A 48 2.21 -9.52 0.64
N VAL A 49 2.38 -9.81 1.92
CA VAL A 49 2.42 -8.80 2.98
C VAL A 49 3.83 -8.30 3.31
N HIS A 50 4.86 -8.81 2.63
CA HIS A 50 6.25 -8.50 2.91
C HIS A 50 6.99 -8.13 1.61
N ALA A 51 6.71 -6.93 1.11
CA ALA A 51 7.36 -6.38 -0.06
C ALA A 51 8.04 -5.05 0.28
N HIS A 52 9.31 -4.91 -0.13
CA HIS A 52 10.06 -3.67 0.04
C HIS A 52 10.17 -2.89 -1.26
N ILE A 53 10.06 -1.56 -1.16
CA ILE A 53 10.23 -0.62 -2.26
C ILE A 53 11.13 0.56 -1.84
N LEU A 54 11.85 1.09 -2.82
CA LEU A 54 12.72 2.25 -2.73
C LEU A 54 12.17 3.36 -3.64
N PRO A 55 12.28 4.64 -3.24
CA PRO A 55 12.15 5.75 -4.18
C PRO A 55 13.28 5.67 -5.23
N GLU A 56 12.97 5.90 -6.50
CA GLU A 56 13.99 5.91 -7.57
C GLU A 56 15.00 7.04 -7.36
N VAL A 57 14.51 8.21 -6.95
CA VAL A 57 15.30 9.42 -6.73
C VAL A 57 15.21 9.78 -5.26
N ILE A 58 16.31 9.62 -4.53
CA ILE A 58 16.41 9.96 -3.11
C ILE A 58 17.13 11.32 -3.00
N PRO A 59 16.55 12.33 -2.32
CA PRO A 59 17.25 13.57 -2.03
C PRO A 59 18.59 13.34 -1.33
N ASN A 60 19.56 14.22 -1.57
CA ASN A 60 20.83 14.17 -0.84
C ASN A 60 20.64 14.65 0.60
N PHE A 61 20.10 13.79 1.45
CA PHE A 61 19.82 14.10 2.87
C PHE A 61 21.09 14.47 3.64
N ARG A 62 22.24 13.89 3.29
CA ARG A 62 23.54 14.25 3.91
C ARG A 62 23.87 15.72 3.68
N GLU A 63 23.71 16.20 2.45
CA GLU A 63 23.93 17.61 2.11
C GLU A 63 22.85 18.50 2.72
N GLN A 64 21.58 18.10 2.65
CA GLN A 64 20.46 18.86 3.19
C GLN A 64 20.56 19.07 4.71
N PHE A 65 20.97 18.05 5.46
CA PHE A 65 21.07 18.12 6.91
C PHE A 65 22.46 18.52 7.41
N GLY A 66 23.49 18.44 6.54
CA GLY A 66 24.87 18.79 6.85
C GLY A 66 25.63 17.75 7.67
N TYR A 67 25.15 16.51 7.80
CA TYR A 67 25.81 15.44 8.54
C TYR A 67 25.33 14.05 8.12
N GLY A 68 25.94 13.01 8.72
CA GLY A 68 25.41 11.66 8.73
C GLY A 68 25.72 10.84 7.47
N GLN A 69 25.42 9.55 7.54
CA GLN A 69 25.65 8.58 6.47
C GLN A 69 24.29 8.13 5.90
N PHE A 70 23.51 9.10 5.41
CA PHE A 70 22.21 8.81 4.81
C PHE A 70 22.35 8.00 3.52
N VAL A 71 21.30 7.25 3.20
CA VAL A 71 21.26 6.42 2.00
C VAL A 71 21.11 7.29 0.76
N SER A 72 21.82 6.93 -0.31
CA SER A 72 21.62 7.47 -1.66
C SER A 72 21.62 6.35 -2.70
N LEU A 73 20.97 6.60 -3.83
CA LEU A 73 21.04 5.75 -5.02
C LEU A 73 21.82 6.49 -6.11
N LYS A 74 22.85 5.83 -6.66
CA LYS A 74 23.63 6.32 -7.80
C LYS A 74 23.38 5.41 -8.99
N LYS A 75 22.84 5.98 -10.08
CA LYS A 75 22.62 5.23 -11.32
C LYS A 75 23.95 4.73 -11.88
N THR A 76 23.94 3.53 -12.44
CA THR A 76 25.08 2.95 -13.15
C THR A 76 24.92 3.11 -14.66
N ASP A 77 25.94 2.74 -15.43
CA ASP A 77 25.86 2.68 -16.89
C ASP A 77 24.91 1.57 -17.38
N LYS A 78 24.61 0.58 -16.53
CA LYS A 78 23.68 -0.50 -16.85
C LYS A 78 22.24 -0.01 -16.63
N LYS A 79 21.41 -0.12 -17.66
CA LYS A 79 19.99 0.24 -17.61
C LYS A 79 19.29 -0.55 -16.49
N GLY A 80 18.53 0.16 -15.66
CA GLY A 80 17.76 -0.45 -14.57
C GLY A 80 18.59 -0.86 -13.35
N ILE A 81 19.89 -0.53 -13.30
CA ILE A 81 20.76 -0.87 -12.17
C ILE A 81 21.26 0.40 -11.47
N SER A 82 21.09 0.44 -10.15
CA SER A 82 21.61 1.49 -9.29
C SER A 82 22.48 0.91 -8.17
N HIS A 83 23.52 1.64 -7.78
CA HIS A 83 24.30 1.34 -6.59
C HIS A 83 23.72 2.10 -5.40
N MET A 84 23.39 1.35 -4.34
CA MET A 84 22.97 1.89 -3.06
C MET A 84 24.18 2.17 -2.18
N TRP A 85 24.26 3.38 -1.67
CA TRP A 85 25.35 3.86 -0.81
C TRP A 85 24.79 4.29 0.52
N GLN A 86 25.51 4.00 1.61
CA GLN A 86 25.25 4.56 2.93
C GLN A 86 26.39 5.52 3.26
N GLY A 87 26.13 6.82 3.04
CA GLY A 87 27.19 7.83 2.95
C GLY A 87 28.27 7.42 1.95
N ASP A 88 29.49 7.18 2.42
CA ASP A 88 30.65 6.86 1.56
C ASP A 88 30.87 5.35 1.38
N LYS A 89 30.10 4.51 2.06
CA LYS A 89 30.21 3.05 1.98
C LYS A 89 29.25 2.48 0.93
N PHE A 90 29.79 1.70 0.00
CA PHE A 90 28.97 0.89 -0.90
C PHE A 90 28.17 -0.13 -0.08
N PHE A 91 26.85 -0.13 -0.24
CA PHE A 91 25.96 -1.02 0.49
C PHE A 91 25.60 -2.24 -0.34
N ARG A 92 24.95 -2.03 -1.51
CA ARG A 92 24.60 -3.10 -2.45
C ARG A 92 24.23 -2.56 -3.83
N GLU A 93 24.22 -3.44 -4.82
CA GLU A 93 23.55 -3.20 -6.10
C GLU A 93 22.03 -3.47 -5.96
N VAL A 94 21.20 -2.67 -6.62
CA VAL A 94 19.75 -2.84 -6.70
C VAL A 94 19.28 -2.70 -8.14
N ASP A 95 18.30 -3.50 -8.54
CA ASP A 95 17.66 -3.44 -9.84
C ASP A 95 16.34 -2.64 -9.80
N ASP A 96 15.79 -2.38 -10.99
CA ASP A 96 14.62 -1.55 -11.17
C ASP A 96 13.35 -2.05 -10.50
N LYS A 97 13.24 -3.35 -10.21
CA LYS A 97 12.14 -3.91 -9.38
C LYS A 97 12.11 -3.32 -7.97
N SER A 98 13.24 -2.78 -7.52
CA SER A 98 13.31 -2.08 -6.24
C SER A 98 12.55 -0.77 -6.23
N TRP A 99 12.26 -0.13 -7.38
CA TRP A 99 11.57 1.17 -7.44
C TRP A 99 10.54 1.32 -8.57
N SER A 100 10.48 0.45 -9.57
CA SER A 100 9.48 0.49 -10.66
C SER A 100 8.26 -0.34 -10.28
N CYS A 101 7.11 0.32 -10.28
CA CYS A 101 5.82 -0.35 -10.09
C CYS A 101 5.53 -1.31 -11.24
N GLU A 102 5.87 -0.92 -12.47
CA GLU A 102 5.61 -1.66 -13.70
C GLU A 102 6.42 -2.96 -13.74
N ALA A 103 7.72 -2.90 -13.44
CA ALA A 103 8.57 -4.09 -13.35
C ALA A 103 8.04 -5.07 -12.29
N ARG A 104 7.61 -4.55 -11.14
CA ARG A 104 7.02 -5.33 -10.06
C ARG A 104 5.69 -5.98 -10.43
N LEU A 105 4.83 -5.28 -11.17
CA LEU A 105 3.56 -5.83 -11.63
C LEU A 105 3.76 -7.03 -12.57
N VAL A 106 4.81 -7.01 -13.40
CA VAL A 106 5.18 -8.15 -14.24
C VAL A 106 5.52 -9.39 -13.40
N ASP A 107 6.34 -9.20 -12.35
CA ASP A 107 6.71 -10.31 -11.45
C ASP A 107 5.50 -10.80 -10.64
N MET A 108 4.69 -9.88 -10.12
CA MET A 108 3.45 -10.22 -9.42
C MET A 108 2.49 -11.04 -10.29
N ASP A 109 2.33 -10.67 -11.56
CA ASP A 109 1.47 -11.39 -12.50
C ASP A 109 2.05 -12.79 -12.83
N SER A 110 3.37 -12.91 -12.93
CA SER A 110 4.07 -14.19 -13.10
C SER A 110 3.89 -15.12 -11.89
N ASP A 111 4.01 -14.58 -10.69
CA ASP A 111 3.93 -15.33 -9.43
C ASP A 111 2.49 -15.52 -8.91
N ASN A 112 1.51 -15.03 -9.68
CA ASN A 112 0.10 -15.08 -9.32
C ASN A 112 -0.13 -14.42 -7.93
N VAL A 113 0.38 -13.20 -7.76
CA VAL A 113 0.18 -12.33 -6.59
C VAL A 113 -0.69 -11.14 -7.01
N GLN A 114 -1.88 -11.01 -6.41
CA GLN A 114 -2.81 -9.96 -6.79
C GLN A 114 -2.46 -8.64 -6.10
N VAL A 115 -2.06 -8.70 -4.83
CA VAL A 115 -1.81 -7.51 -4.01
C VAL A 115 -0.46 -7.65 -3.28
N GLN A 116 0.34 -6.59 -3.30
CA GLN A 116 1.50 -6.44 -2.42
C GLN A 116 1.28 -5.34 -1.39
N VAL A 117 1.67 -5.61 -0.15
CA VAL A 117 1.78 -4.61 0.91
C VAL A 117 3.20 -4.05 0.89
N LEU A 118 3.32 -2.81 0.41
CA LEU A 118 4.57 -2.10 0.23
C LEU A 118 5.03 -1.45 1.53
N SER A 119 6.32 -1.55 1.78
CA SER A 119 7.02 -0.90 2.88
C SER A 119 8.40 -0.43 2.43
N THR A 120 9.04 0.48 3.18
CA THR A 120 10.41 0.90 2.83
C THR A 120 11.43 -0.20 3.16
N VAL A 121 12.68 -0.05 2.71
CA VAL A 121 13.76 -0.98 3.12
C VAL A 121 14.33 -0.57 4.49
N PRO A 122 14.66 -1.51 5.39
CA PRO A 122 15.02 -1.18 6.78
C PRO A 122 16.19 -0.20 6.96
N VAL A 123 17.18 -0.20 6.07
CA VAL A 123 18.33 0.73 6.14
C VAL A 123 17.91 2.21 5.99
N MET A 124 16.69 2.48 5.50
CA MET A 124 16.13 3.82 5.36
C MET A 124 15.55 4.38 6.68
N PHE A 125 15.33 3.55 7.70
CA PHE A 125 14.71 3.98 8.97
C PHE A 125 15.49 5.10 9.67
N SER A 126 16.81 5.12 9.54
CA SER A 126 17.68 6.22 10.01
C SER A 126 17.46 6.60 11.48
N TYR A 127 17.26 5.63 12.38
CA TYR A 127 17.01 5.89 13.82
C TYR A 127 18.20 6.54 14.55
N TRP A 128 19.41 6.41 14.00
CA TRP A 128 20.63 7.06 14.47
C TRP A 128 20.65 8.58 14.26
N ALA A 129 19.80 9.11 13.38
CA ALA A 129 19.78 10.53 13.04
C ALA A 129 18.95 11.37 14.03
N LYS A 130 19.05 12.69 13.93
CA LYS A 130 18.25 13.59 14.78
C LYS A 130 16.76 13.39 14.49
N PRO A 131 15.87 13.44 15.50
CA PRO A 131 14.46 13.10 15.34
C PRO A 131 13.72 13.85 14.22
N HIS A 132 13.97 15.15 14.04
CA HIS A 132 13.32 15.95 13.00
C HIS A 132 13.84 15.61 11.59
N ASP A 133 15.10 15.20 11.46
CA ASP A 133 15.66 14.79 10.17
C ASP A 133 15.16 13.40 9.80
N THR A 134 15.05 12.48 10.76
CA THR A 134 14.40 11.18 10.56
C THR A 134 12.91 11.34 10.22
N LEU A 135 12.21 12.30 10.82
CA LEU A 135 10.84 12.64 10.41
C LEU A 135 10.80 13.07 8.94
N ARG A 136 11.72 13.94 8.51
CA ARG A 136 11.77 14.41 7.11
C ARG A 136 12.02 13.26 6.13
N VAL A 137 12.88 12.31 6.49
CA VAL A 137 13.13 11.08 5.73
C VAL A 137 11.88 10.20 5.71
N ALA A 138 11.27 9.94 6.87
CA ALA A 138 10.05 9.13 6.99
C ALA A 138 8.92 9.69 6.11
N GLN A 139 8.69 11.01 6.17
CA GLN A 139 7.67 11.68 5.37
C GLN A 139 7.89 11.49 3.87
N PHE A 140 9.14 11.66 3.41
CA PHE A 140 9.50 11.44 2.01
C PHE A 140 9.19 10.00 1.55
N LEU A 141 9.50 9.00 2.38
CA LEU A 141 9.26 7.60 2.07
C LEU A 141 7.76 7.26 2.09
N ASN A 142 7.05 7.76 3.09
CA ASN A 142 5.62 7.54 3.26
C ASN A 142 4.83 8.17 2.10
N ASP A 143 5.23 9.37 1.65
CA ASP A 143 4.61 10.05 0.51
C ASP A 143 4.85 9.28 -0.80
N ASP A 144 6.07 8.76 -1.02
CA ASP A 144 6.38 7.92 -2.19
C ASP A 144 5.52 6.65 -2.22
N ILE A 145 5.44 5.93 -1.10
CA ILE A 145 4.60 4.72 -0.98
C ILE A 145 3.12 5.04 -1.19
N ALA A 146 2.61 6.09 -0.55
CA ALA A 146 1.21 6.50 -0.68
C ALA A 146 0.87 6.88 -2.14
N ASN A 147 1.76 7.58 -2.84
CA ASN A 147 1.57 7.94 -4.25
C ASN A 147 1.51 6.70 -5.15
N ARG A 148 2.34 5.69 -4.90
CA ARG A 148 2.30 4.42 -5.65
C ARG A 148 1.01 3.64 -5.41
N CYS A 149 0.55 3.60 -4.17
CA CYS A 149 -0.73 2.98 -3.83
C CYS A 149 -1.89 3.71 -4.53
N LYS A 150 -1.85 5.04 -4.63
CA LYS A 150 -2.85 5.81 -5.39
C LYS A 150 -2.81 5.54 -6.90
N GLN A 151 -1.63 5.33 -7.47
CA GLN A 151 -1.48 5.00 -8.90
C GLN A 151 -1.97 3.59 -9.23
N TYR A 152 -1.80 2.64 -8.32
CA TYR A 152 -2.17 1.23 -8.50
C TYR A 152 -3.03 0.70 -7.33
N PRO A 153 -4.22 1.27 -7.09
CA PRO A 153 -4.99 1.05 -5.86
C PRO A 153 -5.55 -0.37 -5.70
N THR A 154 -5.60 -1.14 -6.78
CA THR A 154 -6.03 -2.55 -6.76
C THR A 154 -4.88 -3.53 -6.61
N ARG A 155 -3.63 -3.06 -6.67
CA ARG A 155 -2.42 -3.89 -6.67
C ARG A 155 -1.51 -3.61 -5.48
N PHE A 156 -1.54 -2.39 -4.93
CA PHE A 156 -0.68 -1.99 -3.82
C PHE A 156 -1.45 -1.43 -2.65
N VAL A 157 -1.01 -1.84 -1.47
CA VAL A 157 -1.40 -1.29 -0.17
C VAL A 157 -0.12 -0.87 0.55
N GLY A 158 -0.12 0.20 1.35
CA GLY A 158 1.11 0.78 1.89
C GLY A 158 1.19 0.74 3.42
N LEU A 159 2.41 0.51 3.92
CA LEU A 159 2.80 0.72 5.33
C LEU A 159 3.77 1.90 5.42
N GLY A 160 3.55 2.78 6.39
CA GLY A 160 4.44 3.90 6.68
C GLY A 160 5.61 3.50 7.58
N THR A 161 6.63 4.34 7.67
CA THR A 161 7.66 4.28 8.71
C THR A 161 7.61 5.53 9.60
N LEU A 162 8.19 5.47 10.79
CA LEU A 162 8.08 6.49 11.83
C LEU A 162 9.46 6.88 12.39
N PRO A 163 9.66 8.13 12.83
CA PRO A 163 10.85 8.55 13.59
C PRO A 163 10.81 8.04 15.04
N MET A 164 11.07 6.74 15.23
CA MET A 164 10.86 6.01 16.48
C MET A 164 11.68 6.52 17.67
N GLN A 165 12.76 7.27 17.45
CA GLN A 165 13.55 7.88 18.53
C GLN A 165 12.84 9.05 19.23
N SER A 166 11.70 9.53 18.70
CA SER A 166 10.88 10.57 19.30
C SER A 166 9.40 10.20 19.23
N ILE A 167 8.86 9.75 20.36
CA ILE A 167 7.47 9.33 20.50
C ILE A 167 6.46 10.40 20.08
N PRO A 168 6.62 11.70 20.43
CA PRO A 168 5.72 12.73 19.94
C PRO A 168 5.69 12.84 18.41
N LEU A 169 6.86 12.79 17.75
CA LEU A 169 6.95 12.86 16.29
C LEU A 169 6.44 11.57 15.63
N ALA A 170 6.71 10.42 16.23
CA ALA A 170 6.21 9.13 15.75
C ALA A 170 4.67 9.07 15.79
N ILE A 171 4.04 9.56 16.87
CA ILE A 171 2.58 9.65 16.98
C ILE A 171 2.01 10.62 15.94
N GLN A 172 2.66 11.77 15.72
CA GLN A 172 2.23 12.73 14.72
C GLN A 172 2.27 12.11 13.31
N GLU A 173 3.38 11.46 12.95
CA GLU A 173 3.53 10.86 11.63
C GLU A 173 2.65 9.62 11.45
N LEU A 174 2.42 8.83 12.50
CA LEU A 174 1.45 7.73 12.49
C LEU A 174 0.05 8.24 12.11
N ARG A 175 -0.41 9.32 12.76
CA ARG A 175 -1.71 9.92 12.43
C ARG A 175 -1.76 10.37 10.97
N ARG A 176 -0.72 11.04 10.47
CA ARG A 176 -0.64 11.47 9.06
C ARG A 176 -0.71 10.29 8.10
N CYS A 177 0.05 9.23 8.37
CA CYS A 177 0.06 8.01 7.55
C CYS A 177 -1.35 7.40 7.40
N ILE A 178 -2.06 7.26 8.52
CA ILE A 178 -3.37 6.59 8.53
C ILE A 178 -4.48 7.53 8.05
N LEU A 179 -4.54 8.76 8.55
CA LEU A 179 -5.67 9.67 8.35
C LEU A 179 -5.60 10.49 7.06
N GLU A 180 -4.39 10.81 6.60
CA GLU A 180 -4.19 11.71 5.46
C GLU A 180 -3.68 10.98 4.22
N LEU A 181 -2.74 10.04 4.39
CA LEU A 181 -2.15 9.29 3.27
C LEU A 181 -2.94 8.05 2.87
N GLY A 182 -3.77 7.50 3.78
CA GLY A 182 -4.50 6.26 3.54
C GLY A 182 -3.62 5.00 3.61
N LEU A 183 -2.47 5.08 4.27
CA LEU A 183 -1.66 3.89 4.60
C LEU A 183 -2.40 3.06 5.65
N VAL A 184 -2.27 1.74 5.57
CA VAL A 184 -3.06 0.82 6.43
C VAL A 184 -2.36 0.43 7.73
N GLY A 185 -1.11 0.86 7.89
CA GLY A 185 -0.29 0.50 9.04
C GLY A 185 1.11 1.07 8.94
N ILE A 186 2.00 0.52 9.77
CA ILE A 186 3.40 0.93 9.86
C ILE A 186 4.34 -0.26 9.89
N GLN A 187 5.56 -0.05 9.39
CA GLN A 187 6.70 -0.94 9.53
C GLN A 187 7.80 -0.23 10.33
N ILE A 188 8.33 -0.93 11.32
CA ILE A 188 9.37 -0.45 12.23
C ILE A 188 10.47 -1.49 12.38
N GLY A 189 11.66 -1.05 12.78
CA GLY A 189 12.72 -1.96 13.19
C GLY A 189 12.37 -2.69 14.49
N SER A 190 12.93 -3.88 14.67
CA SER A 190 12.78 -4.66 15.93
C SER A 190 13.56 -4.07 17.10
N HIS A 191 14.37 -3.04 16.85
CA HIS A 191 15.24 -2.40 17.82
C HIS A 191 15.51 -0.95 17.40
N ILE A 192 15.47 -0.03 18.37
CA ILE A 192 15.62 1.42 18.15
C ILE A 192 16.82 1.92 18.96
N GLU A 193 18.01 1.86 18.35
CA GLU A 193 19.31 2.30 18.90
C GLU A 193 19.73 1.69 20.24
N LYS A 194 19.08 2.08 21.34
CA LYS A 194 19.34 1.54 22.68
C LYS A 194 18.09 0.90 23.29
N TRP A 195 16.94 1.01 22.63
CA TRP A 195 15.64 0.61 23.15
C TRP A 195 15.12 -0.62 22.41
N ASN A 196 14.55 -1.54 23.17
CA ASN A 196 13.73 -2.63 22.65
C ASN A 196 12.26 -2.19 22.62
N LEU A 197 11.42 -2.85 21.81
CA LEU A 197 10.04 -2.41 21.57
C LEU A 197 9.10 -2.54 22.78
N ASP A 198 9.53 -3.27 23.81
CA ASP A 198 8.83 -3.43 25.09
C ASP A 198 9.20 -2.34 26.11
N ASP A 199 10.11 -1.44 25.79
CA ASP A 199 10.43 -0.29 26.63
C ASP A 199 9.20 0.63 26.80
N GLU A 200 8.94 1.07 28.03
CA GLU A 200 7.77 1.86 28.40
C GLU A 200 7.66 3.17 27.62
N ILE A 201 8.78 3.69 27.10
CA ILE A 201 8.77 4.89 26.24
C ILE A 201 7.84 4.72 25.04
N PHE A 202 7.67 3.49 24.52
CA PHE A 202 6.85 3.24 23.33
C PHE A 202 5.36 3.05 23.64
N PHE A 203 4.98 2.88 24.90
CA PHE A 203 3.59 2.61 25.28
C PHE A 203 2.60 3.68 24.80
N PRO A 204 2.93 4.99 24.82
CA PRO A 204 2.06 6.00 24.23
C PRO A 204 1.81 5.80 22.73
N LEU A 205 2.83 5.35 21.98
CA LEU A 205 2.70 5.05 20.56
C LEU A 205 1.81 3.82 20.31
N TRP A 206 2.01 2.74 21.09
CA TRP A 206 1.15 1.54 21.00
C TRP A 206 -0.30 1.85 21.36
N LYS A 207 -0.52 2.67 22.38
CA LYS A 207 -1.84 3.16 22.76
C LYS A 207 -2.49 3.97 21.63
N GLU A 208 -1.71 4.78 20.91
CA GLU A 208 -2.21 5.52 19.75
C GLU A 208 -2.56 4.57 18.60
N GLY A 209 -1.66 3.65 18.24
CA GLY A 209 -1.86 2.70 17.14
C GLY A 209 -3.02 1.72 17.35
N ASN A 210 -3.36 1.42 18.61
CA ASN A 210 -4.51 0.57 18.96
C ASN A 210 -5.86 1.29 18.93
N LYS A 211 -5.89 2.61 18.69
CA LYS A 211 -7.17 3.31 18.52
C LYS A 211 -7.85 2.77 17.27
N LYS A 212 -9.14 2.44 17.39
CA LYS A 212 -9.97 2.07 16.25
C LYS A 212 -10.14 3.29 15.34
N THR A 213 -9.27 3.41 14.35
CA THR A 213 -9.47 4.33 13.25
C THR A 213 -10.44 3.66 12.29
N THR A 214 -11.65 4.19 12.14
CA THR A 214 -12.61 3.68 11.15
C THR A 214 -12.05 3.86 9.75
N PHE A 215 -11.56 2.77 9.17
CA PHE A 215 -11.19 2.67 7.76
C PHE A 215 -12.46 2.68 6.92
N ALA A 216 -12.95 3.87 6.59
CA ALA A 216 -14.02 4.05 5.61
C ALA A 216 -13.78 5.34 4.85
N LYS A 217 -13.12 5.22 3.70
CA LYS A 217 -13.36 6.09 2.54
C LYS A 217 -13.48 5.19 1.32
#